data_AF-A0A8G0L4Y3-F1
#
_entry.id   AF-A0A8G0L4Y3-F1
#
_cell.length_a   1.000
_cell.length_b   1.000
_cell.length_c   1.000
_cell.angle_alpha   90.00
_cell.angle_beta   90.00
_cell.angle_gamma   90.00
#
_symmetry.space_group_name_H-M   'P 1'
#
loop_
_entity.id
_entity.type
_entity.pdbx_description
1 polymer ?
#
loop_
_entity_poly.entity_id
_entity_poly.type
_entity_poly.pdbx_seq_one_letter_code
_entity_poly.pdbx_strand_id
1 'polypeptide(L)'
;MDSTSFPPEQIYRSRDNLELDLDYYAAIGGYKWIIRRSNYIEHAARWKILYSCNQFRKGCQFSINVAETRSGWVIRHRTEARFYTHNHPTEPGLQPSQPPSQLQRSPSPVQSKLRQWEKQLEILEGLQQLLEEEDLEGELERQLERELEREPEPERQLEKQLPTCSKCHLEGHRRGAKKCTLRDRSSSPIAIAGS
;
A
#
# COMPACT_ATOMS: atom_id res chain seq x y z
N MET A 1 31.75 -39.02 7.57
CA MET A 1 30.37 -39.45 7.88
C MET A 1 29.48 -38.36 7.32
N ASP A 2 28.95 -38.58 6.12
CA ASP A 2 28.27 -37.54 5.35
C ASP A 2 26.87 -37.27 5.93
N SER A 3 26.78 -36.22 6.75
CA SER A 3 25.52 -35.70 7.31
C SER A 3 24.59 -35.05 6.27
N THR A 4 24.95 -35.11 4.99
CA THR A 4 24.27 -34.40 3.88
C THR A 4 23.03 -35.12 3.35
N SER A 5 22.80 -36.38 3.73
CA SER A 5 21.61 -37.14 3.33
C SER A 5 20.48 -37.14 4.37
N PHE A 6 20.60 -36.36 5.46
CA PHE A 6 19.65 -36.37 6.56
C PHE A 6 18.80 -35.09 6.61
N PRO A 7 17.46 -35.19 6.55
CA PRO A 7 16.61 -34.00 6.60
C PRO A 7 16.70 -33.32 7.98
N PRO A 8 16.79 -31.98 8.04
CA PRO A 8 16.85 -31.25 9.29
C PRO A 8 15.54 -31.34 10.09
N GLU A 9 15.63 -31.21 11.41
CA GLU A 9 14.43 -30.99 12.23
C GLU A 9 13.91 -29.57 11.98
N GLN A 10 12.80 -29.47 11.25
CA GLN A 10 12.16 -28.19 10.97
C GLN A 10 10.64 -28.33 10.89
N ILE A 11 9.97 -27.18 10.85
CA ILE A 11 8.50 -27.08 10.72
C ILE A 11 8.16 -26.71 9.28
N TYR A 12 7.33 -27.54 8.66
CA TYR A 12 6.80 -27.40 7.31
C TYR A 12 5.36 -26.90 7.37
N ARG A 13 4.99 -25.99 6.49
CA ARG A 13 3.65 -25.40 6.46
C ARG A 13 2.58 -26.36 5.93
N SER A 14 2.96 -27.31 5.09
CA SER A 14 2.07 -28.31 4.50
C SER A 14 2.77 -29.67 4.45
N ARG A 15 1.97 -30.72 4.28
CA ARG A 15 2.47 -32.08 4.07
C ARG A 15 3.26 -32.20 2.76
N ASP A 16 2.81 -31.54 1.70
CA ASP A 16 3.48 -31.59 0.39
C ASP A 16 4.90 -31.02 0.46
N ASN A 17 5.10 -29.90 1.17
CA ASN A 17 6.43 -29.32 1.34
C ASN A 17 7.37 -30.24 2.13
N LEU A 18 6.84 -30.96 3.11
CA LEU A 18 7.57 -31.98 3.85
C LEU A 18 7.96 -33.12 2.90
N GLU A 19 7.03 -33.66 2.11
CA GLU A 19 7.29 -34.78 1.20
C GLU A 19 8.33 -34.41 0.13
N LEU A 20 8.29 -33.20 -0.43
CA LEU A 20 9.32 -32.70 -1.36
C LEU A 20 10.73 -32.69 -0.76
N ASP A 21 10.85 -32.24 0.49
CA ASP A 21 12.13 -32.22 1.20
C ASP A 21 12.61 -33.63 1.51
N LEU A 22 11.70 -34.51 1.97
CA LEU A 22 12.01 -35.91 2.21
C LEU A 22 12.54 -36.59 0.94
N ASP A 23 11.90 -36.39 -0.20
CA ASP A 23 12.32 -36.93 -1.48
C ASP A 23 13.68 -36.37 -1.93
N TYR A 24 13.95 -35.09 -1.68
CA TYR A 24 15.24 -34.48 -1.97
C TYR A 24 16.40 -35.13 -1.19
N TYR A 25 16.25 -35.26 0.14
CA TYR A 25 17.29 -35.90 0.96
C TYR A 25 17.43 -37.38 0.64
N ALA A 26 16.32 -38.05 0.31
CA ALA A 26 16.34 -39.44 -0.15
C ALA A 26 17.10 -39.60 -1.47
N ALA A 27 16.95 -38.66 -2.41
CA ALA A 27 17.69 -38.65 -3.67
C ALA A 27 19.19 -38.45 -3.46
N ILE A 28 19.61 -37.51 -2.60
CA ILE A 28 21.03 -37.34 -2.23
C ILE A 28 21.58 -38.62 -1.59
N GLY A 29 20.81 -39.19 -0.66
CA GLY A 29 21.19 -40.38 0.07
C GLY A 29 21.05 -41.68 -0.71
N GLY A 30 20.56 -41.67 -1.96
CA GLY A 30 20.39 -42.90 -2.73
C GLY A 30 19.42 -43.90 -2.09
N TYR A 31 18.38 -43.42 -1.42
CA TYR A 31 17.35 -44.24 -0.81
C TYR A 31 15.95 -43.70 -1.11
N LYS A 32 14.91 -44.39 -0.66
CA LYS A 32 13.52 -43.88 -0.71
C LYS A 32 12.86 -43.98 0.65
N TRP A 33 12.03 -43.01 0.97
CA TRP A 33 11.20 -43.08 2.16
C TRP A 33 9.98 -43.98 1.92
N ILE A 34 9.63 -44.75 2.94
CA ILE A 34 8.38 -45.50 3.01
C ILE A 34 7.65 -45.16 4.30
N ILE A 35 6.32 -45.16 4.25
CA ILE A 35 5.49 -45.00 5.44
C ILE A 35 5.38 -46.35 6.13
N ARG A 36 5.95 -46.48 7.33
CA ARG A 36 5.85 -47.69 8.16
C ARG A 36 4.61 -47.73 9.01
N ARG A 37 4.24 -46.58 9.58
CA ARG A 37 3.05 -46.41 10.43
C ARG A 37 2.51 -45.02 10.21
N SER A 38 1.20 -44.89 10.11
CA SER A 38 0.48 -43.62 10.16
C SER A 38 -0.60 -43.76 11.22
N ASN A 39 -0.54 -42.93 12.26
CA ASN A 39 -1.49 -42.95 13.35
C ASN A 39 -2.15 -41.58 13.43
N TYR A 40 -3.47 -41.55 13.43
CA TYR A 40 -4.21 -40.36 13.79
C TYR A 40 -4.45 -40.37 15.29
N ILE A 41 -4.09 -39.27 15.97
CA ILE A 41 -4.28 -39.11 17.41
C ILE A 41 -5.57 -38.32 17.62
N GLU A 42 -6.67 -39.03 17.87
CA GLU A 42 -8.03 -38.45 17.96
C GLU A 42 -8.11 -37.28 18.95
N HIS A 43 -7.64 -37.47 20.18
CA HIS A 43 -7.70 -36.44 21.23
C HIS A 43 -6.92 -35.16 20.92
N ALA A 44 -5.95 -35.22 20.01
CA ALA A 44 -5.15 -34.08 19.62
C ALA A 44 -5.40 -33.65 18.17
N ALA A 45 -6.38 -34.28 17.50
CA ALA A 45 -6.74 -34.10 16.09
C ALA A 45 -5.52 -33.93 15.17
N ARG A 46 -4.53 -34.83 15.29
CA ARG A 46 -3.23 -34.69 14.61
C ARG A 46 -2.70 -36.01 14.10
N TRP A 47 -2.00 -35.98 12.98
CA TRP A 47 -1.30 -37.14 12.42
C TRP A 47 0.09 -37.34 13.02
N LYS A 48 0.49 -38.62 13.16
CA LYS A 48 1.86 -39.04 13.48
C LYS A 48 2.28 -40.15 12.53
N ILE A 49 3.30 -39.89 11.73
CA ILE A 49 3.78 -40.77 10.66
C ILE A 49 5.22 -41.20 10.96
N LEU A 50 5.50 -42.49 10.85
CA LEU A 50 6.86 -43.03 10.90
C LEU A 50 7.32 -43.30 9.47
N TYR A 51 8.30 -42.53 9.01
CA TYR A 51 8.99 -42.79 7.75
C TYR A 51 10.23 -43.65 8.01
N SER A 52 10.55 -44.55 7.08
CA SER A 52 11.75 -45.38 7.15
C SER A 52 12.36 -45.59 5.77
N CYS A 53 13.62 -46.00 5.73
CA CYS A 53 14.27 -46.37 4.48
C CYS A 53 13.58 -47.58 3.81
N ASN A 54 13.47 -47.56 2.49
CA ASN A 54 12.95 -48.67 1.67
C ASN A 54 13.74 -49.97 1.84
N GLN A 55 15.04 -49.91 2.18
CA GLN A 55 15.88 -51.08 2.43
C GLN A 55 15.70 -51.68 3.83
N PHE A 56 14.65 -51.31 4.57
CA PHE A 56 14.41 -51.83 5.93
C PHE A 56 14.37 -53.36 6.01
N ARG A 57 13.92 -54.04 4.95
CA ARG A 57 13.86 -55.52 4.90
C ARG A 57 15.26 -56.15 4.89
N LYS A 58 16.28 -55.40 4.48
CA LYS A 58 17.69 -55.77 4.56
C LYS A 58 18.34 -55.38 5.89
N GLY A 59 17.54 -54.97 6.88
CA GLY A 59 18.00 -54.60 8.22
C GLY A 59 18.26 -53.11 8.44
N CYS A 60 18.00 -52.24 7.45
CA CYS A 60 18.15 -50.80 7.62
C CYS A 60 17.16 -50.26 8.66
N GLN A 61 17.66 -49.61 9.71
CA GLN A 61 16.81 -49.05 10.78
C GLN A 61 16.58 -47.54 10.61
N PHE A 62 17.23 -46.92 9.64
CA PHE A 62 17.09 -45.50 9.35
C PHE A 62 15.61 -45.07 9.25
N SER A 63 15.21 -44.18 10.16
CA SER A 63 13.82 -43.79 10.34
C SER A 63 13.67 -42.46 11.06
N ILE A 64 12.63 -41.72 10.70
CA ILE A 64 12.26 -40.43 11.29
C ILE A 64 10.78 -40.44 11.69
N ASN A 65 10.47 -39.67 12.71
CA ASN A 65 9.08 -39.40 13.07
C ASN A 65 8.65 -38.07 12.47
N VAL A 66 7.48 -38.06 11.87
CA VAL A 66 6.81 -36.86 11.41
C VAL A 66 5.55 -36.72 12.23
N ALA A 67 5.27 -35.50 12.70
CA ALA A 67 4.04 -35.23 13.43
C ALA A 67 3.40 -33.94 12.92
N GLU A 68 2.08 -33.93 12.87
CA GLU A 68 1.29 -32.74 12.65
C GLU A 68 1.13 -31.98 13.98
N THR A 69 1.25 -30.67 13.89
CA THR A 69 1.15 -29.72 14.99
C THR A 69 0.23 -28.58 14.56
N ARG A 70 -0.17 -27.74 15.51
CA ARG A 70 -1.00 -26.54 15.21
C ARG A 70 -0.33 -25.59 14.21
N SER A 71 0.99 -25.57 14.18
CA SER A 71 1.80 -24.71 13.31
C SER A 71 2.23 -25.36 11.98
N GLY A 72 1.87 -26.63 11.75
CA GLY A 72 2.26 -27.39 10.57
C GLY A 72 2.89 -28.75 10.90
N TRP A 73 3.69 -29.28 9.99
CA TRP A 73 4.31 -30.61 10.08
C TRP A 73 5.74 -30.51 10.60
N VAL A 74 6.11 -31.33 11.58
CA VAL A 74 7.46 -31.32 12.16
C VAL A 74 8.16 -32.65 11.93
N ILE A 75 9.41 -32.59 11.46
CA ILE A 75 10.32 -33.74 11.46
C ILE A 75 10.99 -33.82 12.83
N ARG A 76 10.97 -35.01 13.42
CA ARG A 76 11.68 -35.36 14.64
C ARG A 76 12.53 -36.58 14.41
N HIS A 77 13.80 -36.46 14.73
CA HIS A 77 14.73 -37.54 14.71
C HIS A 77 14.50 -38.47 15.91
N ARG A 78 14.96 -39.71 15.79
CA ARG A 78 14.81 -40.71 16.84
C ARG A 78 16.12 -40.83 17.60
N THR A 79 16.09 -40.79 18.92
CA THR A 79 17.26 -40.65 19.82
C THR A 79 18.41 -41.64 19.67
N GLU A 80 18.27 -42.77 18.96
CA GLU A 80 19.30 -43.80 18.88
C GLU A 80 20.07 -43.74 17.55
N ALA A 81 21.41 -43.85 17.62
CA ALA A 81 22.33 -43.76 16.47
C ALA A 81 21.90 -44.60 15.25
N ARG A 82 21.36 -45.80 15.48
CA ARG A 82 20.87 -46.73 14.45
C ARG A 82 19.77 -46.17 13.55
N PHE A 83 19.07 -45.11 13.99
CA PHE A 83 18.02 -44.45 13.21
C PHE A 83 18.55 -43.32 12.32
N TYR A 84 19.82 -42.93 12.49
CA TYR A 84 20.49 -41.88 11.72
C TYR A 84 21.46 -42.44 10.67
N THR A 85 21.76 -43.74 10.72
CA THR A 85 22.75 -44.39 9.84
C THR A 85 22.10 -45.40 8.91
N HIS A 86 22.51 -45.38 7.64
CA HIS A 86 22.23 -46.46 6.70
C HIS A 86 23.26 -47.58 6.85
N ASN A 87 22.80 -48.83 6.74
CA ASN A 87 23.65 -50.02 6.79
C ASN A 87 23.81 -50.71 5.41
N HIS A 88 23.46 -50.01 4.34
CA HIS A 88 23.53 -50.49 2.97
C HIS A 88 24.19 -49.41 2.11
N PRO A 89 24.82 -49.80 0.99
CA PRO A 89 25.29 -48.81 0.03
C PRO A 89 24.13 -47.93 -0.41
N THR A 90 24.38 -46.63 -0.45
CA THR A 90 23.52 -45.66 -1.11
C THR A 90 23.64 -45.92 -2.61
N GLU A 91 22.51 -46.14 -3.30
CA GLU A 91 22.56 -46.17 -4.76
C GLU A 91 23.07 -44.80 -5.25
N PRO A 92 23.89 -44.71 -6.30
CA PRO A 92 24.34 -43.42 -6.82
C PRO A 92 23.13 -42.62 -7.31
N GLY A 93 22.57 -41.81 -6.42
CA GLY A 93 21.48 -40.91 -6.70
C GLY A 93 22.01 -39.69 -7.45
N LEU A 94 21.28 -39.26 -8.47
CA LEU A 94 21.48 -37.97 -9.12
C LEU A 94 21.47 -36.90 -8.03
N GLN A 95 22.62 -36.26 -7.76
CA GLN A 95 22.69 -35.17 -6.79
C GLN A 95 21.80 -34.03 -7.28
N PRO A 96 20.71 -33.70 -6.59
CA PRO A 96 19.89 -32.57 -6.96
C PRO A 96 20.62 -31.30 -6.49
N SER A 97 20.76 -30.32 -7.38
CA SER A 97 21.67 -29.19 -7.22
C SER A 97 21.37 -28.26 -6.03
N GLN A 98 20.15 -28.27 -5.47
CA GLN A 98 19.77 -27.49 -4.27
C GLN A 98 18.56 -28.07 -3.50
N PRO A 99 18.48 -27.93 -2.16
CA PRO A 99 17.34 -28.38 -1.35
C PRO A 99 16.04 -27.60 -1.66
N PRO A 100 14.89 -28.26 -1.85
CA PRO A 100 13.61 -27.60 -2.12
C PRO A 100 13.15 -26.69 -0.98
N SER A 101 13.49 -26.99 0.27
CA SER A 101 13.26 -26.11 1.42
C SER A 101 13.96 -24.75 1.33
N GLN A 102 15.06 -24.63 0.56
CA GLN A 102 15.67 -23.33 0.26
C GLN A 102 15.11 -22.67 -1.01
N LEU A 103 14.49 -23.44 -1.91
CA LEU A 103 13.91 -22.96 -3.16
C LEU A 103 12.41 -22.60 -3.08
N GLN A 104 11.67 -23.01 -2.05
CA GLN A 104 10.26 -22.65 -1.87
C GLN A 104 10.05 -21.52 -0.86
N ARG A 105 10.55 -20.32 -1.22
CA ARG A 105 9.81 -19.07 -0.96
C ARG A 105 8.93 -18.74 -2.17
N SER A 106 8.18 -19.69 -2.69
CA SER A 106 7.02 -19.35 -3.53
C SER A 106 5.89 -18.94 -2.57
N PRO A 107 5.29 -17.74 -2.73
CA PRO A 107 4.17 -17.37 -1.89
C PRO A 107 3.06 -18.41 -2.08
N SER A 108 2.68 -19.06 -0.97
CA SER A 108 1.45 -19.85 -0.85
C SER A 108 0.30 -19.12 -1.57
N PRO A 109 -0.71 -19.79 -2.14
CA PRO A 109 -1.90 -19.12 -2.69
C PRO A 109 -2.51 -18.10 -1.74
N VAL A 110 -2.39 -18.33 -0.42
CA VAL A 110 -2.76 -17.37 0.64
C VAL A 110 -1.79 -16.19 0.70
N GLN A 111 -0.48 -16.38 0.55
CA GLN A 111 0.49 -15.29 0.46
C GLN A 111 0.45 -14.55 -0.87
N SER A 112 0.09 -15.20 -1.98
CA SER A 112 -0.13 -14.53 -3.27
C SER A 112 -1.38 -13.67 -3.21
N LYS A 113 -2.46 -14.19 -2.57
CA LYS A 113 -3.60 -13.37 -2.19
C LYS A 113 -3.18 -12.26 -1.22
N LEU A 114 -2.41 -12.53 -0.17
CA LEU A 114 -1.97 -11.50 0.78
C LEU A 114 -1.20 -10.38 0.07
N ARG A 115 -0.23 -10.72 -0.79
CA ARG A 115 0.52 -9.74 -1.61
C ARG A 115 -0.38 -8.99 -2.59
N GLN A 116 -1.37 -9.66 -3.16
CA GLN A 116 -2.36 -9.02 -4.03
C GLN A 116 -3.20 -8.02 -3.23
N TRP A 117 -3.61 -8.38 -2.00
CA TRP A 117 -4.39 -7.53 -1.12
C TRP A 117 -3.56 -6.37 -0.56
N GLU A 118 -2.28 -6.60 -0.23
CA GLU A 118 -1.30 -5.56 0.14
C GLU A 118 -1.12 -4.54 -0.99
N LYS A 119 -0.96 -5.00 -2.24
CA LYS A 119 -0.94 -4.12 -3.42
C LYS A 119 -2.24 -3.35 -3.61
N GLN A 120 -3.39 -3.98 -3.35
CA GLN A 120 -4.68 -3.28 -3.40
C GLN A 120 -4.79 -2.23 -2.30
N LEU A 121 -4.25 -2.48 -1.11
CA LEU A 121 -4.19 -1.50 -0.02
C LEU A 121 -3.33 -0.29 -0.40
N GLU A 122 -2.14 -0.53 -0.96
CA GLU A 122 -1.22 0.52 -1.41
C GLU A 122 -1.85 1.40 -2.50
N ILE A 123 -2.63 0.81 -3.42
CA ILE A 123 -3.41 1.55 -4.41
C ILE A 123 -4.49 2.41 -3.74
N LEU A 124 -5.22 1.86 -2.75
CA LEU A 124 -6.25 2.60 -2.04
C LEU A 124 -5.67 3.76 -1.21
N GLU A 125 -4.54 3.55 -0.55
CA GLU A 125 -3.81 4.61 0.17
C GLU A 125 -3.32 5.70 -0.79
N GLY A 126 -2.80 5.33 -1.96
CA GLY A 126 -2.42 6.30 -2.99
C GLY A 126 -3.60 7.09 -3.55
N LEU A 127 -4.76 6.46 -3.75
CA LEU A 127 -5.99 7.16 -4.15
C LEU A 127 -6.50 8.10 -3.07
N GLN A 128 -6.40 7.71 -1.79
CA GLN A 128 -6.76 8.56 -0.67
C GLN A 128 -5.84 9.79 -0.60
N GLN A 129 -4.54 9.64 -0.81
CA GLN A 129 -3.60 10.76 -0.89
C GLN A 129 -3.94 11.72 -2.04
N LEU A 130 -4.31 11.19 -3.22
CA LEU A 130 -4.72 12.04 -4.34
C LEU A 130 -6.03 12.81 -4.04
N LEU A 131 -6.97 12.18 -3.35
CA LEU A 131 -8.19 12.85 -2.87
C LEU A 131 -7.88 13.94 -1.83
N GLU A 132 -6.83 13.77 -1.02
CA GLU A 132 -6.38 14.77 -0.05
C GLU A 132 -5.54 15.90 -0.69
N GLU A 133 -4.77 15.60 -1.75
CA GLU A 133 -4.01 16.59 -2.53
C GLU A 133 -4.93 17.47 -3.41
N GLU A 134 -6.12 16.99 -3.76
CA GLU A 134 -7.18 17.75 -4.43
C GLU A 134 -8.13 18.49 -3.44
N ASP A 135 -7.66 18.94 -2.26
CA ASP A 135 -8.40 19.85 -1.37
C ASP A 135 -8.50 21.29 -1.93
N LEU A 136 -8.91 21.38 -3.20
CA LEU A 136 -9.25 22.61 -3.88
C LEU A 136 -10.49 23.26 -3.25
N GLU A 137 -11.37 22.46 -2.66
CA GLU A 137 -12.58 22.93 -1.98
C GLU A 137 -12.20 23.69 -0.71
N GLY A 138 -11.30 23.15 0.13
CA GLY A 138 -10.79 23.84 1.30
C GLY A 138 -9.95 25.08 0.96
N GLU A 139 -9.17 25.08 -0.13
CA GLU A 139 -8.44 26.28 -0.55
C GLU A 139 -9.38 27.37 -1.08
N LEU A 140 -10.42 27.00 -1.83
CA LEU A 140 -11.43 27.94 -2.31
C LEU A 140 -12.22 28.55 -1.15
N GLU A 141 -12.57 27.75 -0.14
CA GLU A 141 -13.26 28.22 1.06
C GLU A 141 -12.39 29.22 1.85
N ARG A 142 -11.10 28.91 2.04
CA ARG A 142 -10.12 29.86 2.62
C ARG A 142 -9.93 31.12 1.77
N GLN A 143 -10.05 31.02 0.45
CA GLN A 143 -9.96 32.19 -0.44
C GLN A 143 -11.22 33.05 -0.35
N LEU A 144 -12.41 32.44 -0.28
CA LEU A 144 -13.68 33.13 -0.12
C LEU A 144 -13.76 33.84 1.24
N GLU A 145 -13.32 33.21 2.31
CA GLU A 145 -13.26 33.82 3.65
C GLU A 145 -12.34 35.05 3.66
N ARG A 146 -11.17 34.96 3.02
CA ARG A 146 -10.26 36.11 2.83
C ARG A 146 -10.89 37.24 2.00
N GLU A 147 -11.74 36.94 1.02
CA GLU A 147 -12.45 37.96 0.24
C GLU A 147 -13.62 38.56 1.02
N LEU A 148 -14.30 37.78 1.88
CA LEU A 148 -15.37 38.28 2.75
C LEU A 148 -14.82 39.19 3.86
N GLU A 149 -13.68 38.84 4.45
CA GLU A 149 -12.99 39.64 5.47
C GLU A 149 -12.29 40.87 4.89
N ARG A 150 -12.06 40.90 3.57
CA ARG A 150 -11.58 42.08 2.88
C ARG A 150 -12.72 43.11 2.90
N GLU A 151 -12.70 43.94 3.93
CA GLU A 151 -13.48 45.18 4.00
C GLU A 151 -13.44 45.86 2.62
N PRO A 152 -14.59 46.20 2.02
CA PRO A 152 -14.59 46.89 0.74
C PRO A 152 -13.77 48.18 0.92
N GLU A 153 -12.72 48.33 0.11
CA GLU A 153 -12.02 49.62 -0.04
C GLU A 153 -13.11 50.67 -0.18
N PRO A 154 -13.08 51.75 0.64
CA PRO A 154 -14.12 52.76 0.57
C PRO A 154 -14.16 53.23 -0.86
N GLU A 155 -15.26 52.91 -1.56
CA GLU A 155 -15.50 53.38 -2.91
C GLU A 155 -15.27 54.88 -2.84
N ARG A 156 -14.16 55.36 -3.42
CA ARG A 156 -13.98 56.80 -3.62
C ARG A 156 -15.05 57.16 -4.63
N GLN A 157 -16.25 57.44 -4.13
CA GLN A 157 -17.33 58.05 -4.85
C GLN A 157 -16.70 59.28 -5.48
N LEU A 158 -16.39 59.15 -6.76
CA LEU A 158 -15.96 60.25 -7.59
C LEU A 158 -17.24 61.09 -7.76
N GLU A 159 -17.57 61.87 -6.73
CA GLU A 159 -18.53 62.95 -6.80
C GLU A 159 -18.00 63.88 -7.89
N LYS A 160 -18.38 63.61 -9.13
CA LYS A 160 -18.10 64.49 -10.27
C LYS A 160 -18.87 65.76 -9.98
N GLN A 161 -18.20 66.71 -9.32
CA GLN A 161 -18.77 68.02 -9.02
C GLN A 161 -19.40 68.56 -10.29
N LEU A 162 -20.70 68.82 -10.22
CA LEU A 162 -21.44 69.34 -11.35
C LEU A 162 -20.79 70.65 -11.78
N PRO A 163 -20.66 70.92 -13.10
CA PRO A 163 -20.00 72.13 -13.55
C PRO A 163 -20.74 73.36 -13.03
N THR A 164 -20.00 74.28 -12.41
CA THR A 164 -20.50 75.59 -11.99
C THR A 164 -20.39 76.59 -13.14
N CYS A 165 -21.43 77.42 -13.29
CA CYS A 165 -21.43 78.48 -14.28
C CYS A 165 -20.58 79.66 -13.79
N SER A 166 -19.52 80.04 -14.51
CA SER A 166 -18.65 81.17 -14.13
C SER A 166 -19.32 82.56 -14.12
N LYS A 167 -20.58 82.67 -14.57
CA LYS A 167 -21.32 83.95 -14.61
C LYS A 167 -22.42 84.06 -13.56
N CYS A 168 -23.16 82.98 -13.30
CA CYS A 168 -24.23 82.98 -12.28
C CYS A 168 -23.88 82.15 -11.03
N HIS A 169 -22.75 81.44 -11.04
CA HIS A 169 -22.25 80.57 -9.95
C HIS A 169 -23.18 79.43 -9.53
N LEU A 170 -24.24 79.14 -10.30
CA LEU A 170 -25.11 77.99 -10.07
C LEU A 170 -24.50 76.71 -10.65
N GLU A 171 -24.73 75.60 -9.96
CA GLU A 171 -24.29 74.26 -10.36
C GLU A 171 -25.16 73.67 -11.49
N GLY A 172 -24.61 72.66 -12.19
CA GLY A 172 -25.35 71.88 -13.19
C GLY A 172 -25.33 72.44 -14.62
N HIS A 173 -24.61 73.55 -14.90
CA HIS A 173 -24.44 74.07 -16.25
C HIS A 173 -23.23 75.01 -16.41
N ARG A 174 -22.78 75.22 -17.65
CA ARG A 174 -21.71 76.18 -17.98
C ARG A 174 -22.29 77.48 -18.56
N ARG A 175 -21.52 78.58 -18.56
CA ARG A 175 -21.93 79.94 -18.99
C ARG A 175 -22.67 80.03 -20.34
N GLY A 176 -22.33 79.19 -21.31
CA GLY A 176 -22.98 79.17 -22.64
C GLY A 176 -24.27 78.34 -22.73
N ALA A 177 -24.65 77.63 -21.68
CA ALA A 177 -25.84 76.79 -21.69
C ALA A 177 -27.12 77.63 -21.73
N LYS A 178 -28.15 77.12 -22.41
CA LYS A 178 -29.50 77.75 -22.43
C LYS A 178 -30.11 77.92 -21.04
N LYS A 179 -29.67 77.12 -20.06
CA LYS A 179 -30.11 77.17 -18.66
C LYS A 179 -29.51 78.34 -17.86
N CYS A 180 -28.50 79.03 -18.40
CA CYS A 180 -27.92 80.19 -17.74
C CYS A 180 -28.82 81.40 -17.91
N THR A 181 -29.47 81.83 -16.83
CA THR A 181 -30.34 83.02 -16.80
C THR A 181 -29.60 84.33 -17.13
N LEU A 182 -28.27 84.33 -17.02
CA LEU A 182 -27.42 85.50 -17.30
C LEU A 182 -26.68 85.41 -18.63
N ARG A 183 -27.02 84.44 -19.51
CA ARG A 183 -26.30 84.18 -20.76
C ARG A 183 -26.15 85.45 -21.62
N ASP A 184 -27.25 86.18 -21.83
CA ASP A 184 -27.32 87.26 -22.83
C ASP A 184 -27.23 88.67 -22.25
N ARG A 185 -27.03 88.83 -20.93
CA ARG A 185 -26.72 90.14 -20.33
C ARG A 185 -25.24 90.49 -20.56
N SER A 186 -24.91 90.98 -21.75
CA SER A 186 -23.67 91.70 -22.03
C SER A 186 -23.96 93.20 -22.01
N SER A 187 -23.57 93.85 -20.92
CA SER A 187 -23.17 95.26 -20.86
C SER A 187 -24.05 96.27 -21.60
N SER A 188 -25.20 96.64 -21.02
CA SER A 188 -25.87 97.91 -21.38
C SER A 188 -25.46 98.99 -20.37
N PRO A 189 -24.78 100.07 -20.77
CA PRO A 189 -24.52 101.19 -19.88
C PRO A 189 -25.82 101.98 -19.63
N ILE A 190 -26.08 102.27 -18.36
CA ILE A 190 -27.17 103.12 -17.88
C ILE A 190 -26.81 104.57 -18.26
N ALA A 191 -27.57 105.20 -19.15
CA ALA A 191 -27.50 106.64 -19.39
C ALA A 191 -28.32 107.37 -18.32
N ILE A 192 -27.65 108.20 -17.53
CA ILE A 192 -28.26 109.13 -16.55
C ILE A 192 -28.43 110.48 -17.23
N ALA A 193 -29.61 111.08 -17.08
CA ALA A 193 -29.99 112.40 -17.59
C ALA A 193 -29.65 113.55 -16.61
N GLY A 194 -29.39 114.75 -17.16
CA GLY A 194 -29.24 116.03 -16.47
C GLY A 194 -28.06 116.81 -17.08
N SER A 195 -28.14 118.08 -17.46
CA SER A 195 -29.13 119.16 -17.33
C SER A 195 -28.93 120.14 -18.49
#